data_AF-A0A418YQH9-F1
#
_entry.id   AF-A0A418YQH9-F1
#
_cell.length_a   1.000
_cell.length_b   1.000
_cell.length_c   1.000
_cell.angle_alpha   90.00
_cell.angle_beta   90.00
_cell.angle_gamma   90.00
#
_symmetry.space_group_name_H-M   'P 1'
#
loop_
_entity.id
_entity.type
_entity.pdbx_description
1 polymer ?
#
loop_
_entity_poly.entity_id
_entity_poly.type
_entity_poly.pdbx_seq_one_letter_code
_entity_poly.pdbx_strand_id
1 'polypeptide(L)'
;MTENVDAQASFAFEGNWRSYAPIAFTNLFLTIVTLGVYRFWATARTRRYLWANTRFIDDWLEWTGTGKELFFGFLMVVLLIGLPFLFLQFGAQALLLQGHTALAGILTMVAGFTIFYFTGVARFRALRYRLSRTWWHGIRGGSDDRGFGYGLQYMWRTLVAYLPFGLLIPWSMMTLWNRRMNRMSFGSEPFVAHGRARPLMKRFLLFYLAPILFVLLAVATAGTFGGYLGGVWVTSNFPPILRIIAFLVISVGVYVLLGLIALAYYAAFLREAIDNLTLGGLKFSFEASTDDWLALFFVDVALVVGTLGIGAIFLEYRHWKFFITHMGAAGEIYTDQLMQSQTRTDRHGEGLLDAFDVGAF
;
A
#
# COMPACT_ATOMS: atom_id res chain seq x y z
N MET A 1 -21.71 -6.38 -28.68
CA MET A 1 -20.68 -6.91 -29.59
C MET A 1 -19.66 -7.65 -28.73
N THR A 2 -19.10 -8.77 -29.21
CA THR A 2 -17.99 -9.47 -28.53
C THR A 2 -16.69 -8.80 -28.94
N GLU A 3 -16.05 -8.10 -28.02
CA GLU A 3 -14.73 -7.53 -28.25
C GLU A 3 -13.69 -8.53 -27.73
N ASN A 4 -12.87 -9.07 -28.65
CA ASN A 4 -11.72 -9.89 -28.27
C ASN A 4 -10.61 -8.96 -27.82
N VAL A 5 -10.40 -8.90 -26.51
CA VAL A 5 -9.39 -8.01 -25.93
C VAL A 5 -8.04 -8.71 -25.96
N ASP A 6 -7.08 -8.12 -26.68
CA ASP A 6 -5.71 -8.59 -26.72
C ASP A 6 -4.93 -8.09 -25.49
N ALA A 7 -4.16 -8.99 -24.85
CA ALA A 7 -3.62 -8.79 -23.51
C ALA A 7 -2.71 -7.55 -23.38
N GLN A 8 -1.98 -7.21 -24.45
CA GLN A 8 -1.02 -6.10 -24.47
C GLN A 8 -1.66 -4.75 -24.86
N ALA A 9 -2.86 -4.75 -25.44
CA ALA A 9 -3.53 -3.53 -25.90
C ALA A 9 -4.64 -3.04 -24.95
N SER A 10 -4.99 -3.84 -23.94
CA SER A 10 -6.14 -3.58 -23.06
C SER A 10 -5.95 -2.37 -22.14
N PHE A 11 -4.71 -2.09 -21.71
CA PHE A 11 -4.37 -0.96 -20.86
C PHE A 11 -3.35 -0.07 -21.55
N ALA A 12 -3.61 1.23 -21.57
CA ALA A 12 -2.65 2.22 -22.04
C ALA A 12 -2.63 3.43 -21.10
N PHE A 13 -1.45 3.99 -20.87
CA PHE A 13 -1.28 5.24 -20.15
C PHE A 13 -0.61 6.28 -21.05
N GLU A 14 -1.37 7.30 -21.45
CA GLU A 14 -0.92 8.33 -22.40
C GLU A 14 -0.45 9.62 -21.70
N GLY A 15 -0.44 9.64 -20.36
CA GLY A 15 -0.06 10.82 -19.60
C GLY A 15 1.42 11.16 -19.73
N ASN A 16 1.74 12.43 -20.01
CA ASN A 16 3.11 12.95 -20.06
C ASN A 16 3.55 13.55 -18.71
N TRP A 17 4.81 13.40 -18.33
CA TRP A 17 5.36 14.02 -17.12
C TRP A 17 5.32 15.55 -17.19
N ARG A 18 5.45 16.13 -18.40
CA ARG A 18 5.41 17.59 -18.60
C ARG A 18 4.05 18.20 -18.34
N SER A 19 2.97 17.51 -18.70
CA SER A 19 1.60 17.93 -18.39
C SER A 19 1.25 17.68 -16.92
N TYR A 20 1.87 16.68 -16.28
CA TYR A 20 1.69 16.42 -14.86
C TYR A 20 2.45 17.42 -13.95
N ALA A 21 3.64 17.87 -14.35
CA ALA A 21 4.51 18.70 -13.52
C ALA A 21 3.82 19.98 -12.98
N PRO A 22 3.09 20.79 -13.77
CA PRO A 22 2.35 21.94 -13.25
C PRO A 22 1.33 21.57 -12.17
N ILE A 23 0.68 20.41 -12.30
CA ILE A 23 -0.28 19.91 -11.31
C ILE A 23 0.45 19.56 -10.01
N ALA A 24 1.54 18.78 -10.11
CA ALA A 24 2.32 18.34 -8.97
C ALA A 24 2.95 19.51 -8.19
N PHE A 25 3.56 20.48 -8.88
CA PHE A 25 4.15 21.66 -8.24
C PHE A 25 3.09 22.58 -7.61
N THR A 26 1.95 22.80 -8.30
CA THR A 26 0.84 23.58 -7.72
C THR A 26 0.30 22.90 -6.46
N ASN A 27 0.13 21.57 -6.51
CA ASN A 27 -0.31 20.78 -5.37
C ASN A 27 0.67 20.87 -4.19
N LEU A 28 1.98 20.79 -4.45
CA LEU A 28 3.01 20.93 -3.43
C LEU A 28 2.96 22.31 -2.78
N PHE A 29 2.95 23.37 -3.59
CA PHE A 29 2.91 24.75 -3.08
C PHE A 29 1.67 25.01 -2.24
N LEU A 30 0.50 24.61 -2.71
CA LEU A 30 -0.75 24.76 -1.95
C LEU A 30 -0.76 23.91 -0.68
N THR A 31 -0.18 22.72 -0.71
CA THR A 31 -0.05 21.88 0.49
C THR A 31 0.86 22.53 1.53
N ILE A 32 1.96 23.15 1.12
CA ILE A 32 2.85 23.90 2.03
C ILE A 32 2.13 25.12 2.61
N VAL A 33 1.52 25.96 1.76
CA VAL A 33 0.84 27.21 2.17
C VAL A 33 -0.34 26.95 3.10
N THR A 34 -1.03 25.82 2.93
CA THR A 34 -2.17 25.42 3.78
C THR A 34 -1.77 24.52 4.96
N LEU A 35 -0.48 24.41 5.26
CA LEU A 35 0.06 23.58 6.35
C LEU A 35 -0.43 22.12 6.30
N GLY A 36 -0.50 21.55 5.10
CA GLY A 36 -0.90 20.17 4.85
C GLY A 36 -2.38 19.97 4.57
N VAL A 37 -3.26 20.96 4.79
CA VAL A 37 -4.71 20.79 4.59
C VAL A 37 -5.05 20.54 3.12
N TYR A 38 -4.36 21.18 2.16
CA TYR A 38 -4.66 21.01 0.74
C TYR A 38 -4.37 19.59 0.20
N ARG A 39 -3.68 18.72 0.95
CA ARG A 39 -3.33 17.36 0.51
C ARG A 39 -4.54 16.56 0.00
N PHE A 40 -5.72 16.72 0.60
CA PHE A 40 -6.94 16.03 0.18
C PHE A 40 -7.40 16.43 -1.23
N TRP A 41 -7.27 17.72 -1.57
CA TRP A 41 -7.58 18.24 -2.90
C TRP A 41 -6.47 17.93 -3.90
N ALA A 42 -5.20 17.93 -3.45
CA ALA A 42 -4.07 17.49 -4.24
C ALA A 42 -4.26 16.04 -4.71
N THR A 43 -4.56 15.11 -3.80
CA THR A 43 -4.84 13.70 -4.11
C THR A 43 -5.97 13.56 -5.13
N ALA A 44 -7.11 14.25 -4.92
CA ALA A 44 -8.21 14.21 -5.88
C ALA A 44 -7.85 14.81 -7.25
N ARG A 45 -7.00 15.84 -7.30
CA ARG A 45 -6.52 16.44 -8.55
C ARG A 45 -5.52 15.52 -9.28
N THR A 46 -4.61 14.89 -8.56
CA THR A 46 -3.68 13.90 -9.13
C THR A 46 -4.46 12.71 -9.70
N ARG A 47 -5.40 12.13 -8.95
CA ARG A 47 -6.22 11.00 -9.43
C ARG A 47 -7.05 11.35 -10.67
N ARG A 48 -7.65 12.54 -10.74
CA ARG A 48 -8.32 12.98 -11.98
C ARG A 48 -7.40 12.98 -13.18
N TYR A 49 -6.17 13.47 -13.02
CA TYR A 49 -5.19 13.43 -14.09
C TYR A 49 -4.79 12.00 -14.46
N LEU A 50 -4.50 11.16 -13.47
CA LEU A 50 -4.06 9.78 -13.71
C LEU A 50 -5.14 8.93 -14.39
N TRP A 51 -6.39 8.99 -13.93
CA TRP A 51 -7.51 8.25 -14.52
C TRP A 51 -7.81 8.74 -15.94
N ALA A 52 -7.93 10.07 -16.14
CA ALA A 52 -8.24 10.63 -17.45
C ALA A 52 -7.17 10.36 -18.52
N ASN A 53 -5.96 9.97 -18.11
CA ASN A 53 -4.87 9.56 -19.01
C ASN A 53 -4.65 8.04 -19.02
N THR A 54 -5.58 7.26 -18.46
CA THR A 54 -5.57 5.80 -18.48
C THR A 54 -6.72 5.30 -19.35
N ARG A 55 -6.40 4.57 -20.41
CA ARG A 55 -7.35 3.89 -21.29
C ARG A 55 -7.44 2.43 -20.86
N PHE A 56 -8.67 1.94 -20.74
CA PHE A 56 -8.99 0.54 -20.50
C PHE A 56 -10.02 0.10 -21.54
N ILE A 57 -9.69 -0.91 -22.35
CA ILE A 57 -10.58 -1.49 -23.39
C ILE A 57 -11.37 -0.39 -24.10
N ASP A 58 -10.64 0.36 -24.93
CA ASP A 58 -11.14 1.38 -25.85
C ASP A 58 -11.80 2.65 -25.27
N ASP A 59 -11.92 2.78 -23.95
CA ASP A 59 -12.40 4.01 -23.31
C ASP A 59 -11.53 4.48 -22.15
N TRP A 60 -11.65 5.76 -21.84
CA TRP A 60 -10.89 6.41 -20.79
C TRP A 60 -11.54 6.18 -19.43
N LEU A 61 -10.69 6.01 -18.41
CA LEU A 61 -11.16 6.00 -17.04
C LEU A 61 -11.51 7.42 -16.58
N GLU A 62 -12.61 7.53 -15.86
CA GLU A 62 -13.02 8.80 -15.25
C GLU A 62 -12.98 8.71 -13.72
N TRP A 63 -12.53 9.79 -13.09
CA TRP A 63 -12.51 9.93 -11.63
C TRP A 63 -13.49 11.00 -11.15
N THR A 64 -14.44 10.59 -10.31
CA THR A 64 -15.51 11.47 -9.79
C THR A 64 -15.32 11.86 -8.31
N GLY A 65 -14.27 11.35 -7.65
CA GLY A 65 -14.02 11.62 -6.24
C GLY A 65 -13.55 13.04 -5.97
N THR A 66 -14.05 13.66 -4.90
CA THR A 66 -13.73 15.06 -4.55
C THR A 66 -12.86 15.16 -3.31
N GLY A 67 -11.97 16.17 -3.26
CA GLY A 67 -11.13 16.41 -2.07
C GLY A 67 -11.94 16.64 -0.78
N LYS A 68 -13.16 17.17 -0.89
CA LYS A 68 -14.08 17.32 0.25
C LYS A 68 -14.49 15.96 0.84
N GLU A 69 -14.74 14.95 0.02
CA GLU A 69 -15.08 13.61 0.50
C GLU A 69 -13.93 12.98 1.29
N LEU A 70 -12.69 13.14 0.81
CA LEU A 70 -11.49 12.67 1.51
C LEU A 70 -11.30 13.41 2.84
N PHE A 71 -11.44 14.74 2.84
CA PHE A 71 -11.33 15.57 4.03
C PHE A 71 -12.36 15.19 5.10
N PHE A 72 -13.63 15.03 4.74
CA PHE A 72 -14.65 14.59 5.70
C PHE A 72 -14.45 13.15 6.16
N GLY A 73 -13.98 12.27 5.27
CA GLY A 73 -13.55 10.93 5.64
C GLY A 73 -12.45 10.95 6.71
N PHE A 74 -11.49 11.86 6.58
CA PHE A 74 -10.38 12.00 7.52
C PHE A 74 -10.87 12.57 8.85
N LEU A 75 -11.67 13.63 8.82
CA LEU A 75 -12.23 14.24 10.01
C LEU A 75 -13.07 13.24 10.81
N MET A 76 -13.88 12.43 10.13
CA MET A 76 -14.67 11.36 10.76
C MET A 76 -13.78 10.35 11.48
N VAL A 77 -12.62 10.01 10.91
CA VAL A 77 -11.69 9.05 11.52
C VAL A 77 -10.98 9.66 12.72
N VAL A 78 -10.48 10.89 12.58
CA VAL A 78 -9.86 11.59 13.71
C VAL A 78 -10.84 11.72 14.86
N LEU A 79 -12.10 12.07 14.58
CA LEU A 79 -13.12 12.24 15.62
C LEU A 79 -13.57 10.91 16.24
N LEU A 80 -13.84 9.88 15.44
CA LEU A 80 -14.44 8.63 15.92
C LEU A 80 -13.42 7.59 16.39
N ILE A 81 -12.16 7.70 15.95
CA ILE A 81 -11.12 6.71 16.25
C ILE A 81 -9.92 7.41 16.90
N GLY A 82 -9.40 8.48 16.29
CA GLY A 82 -8.22 9.18 16.80
C GLY A 82 -8.41 9.77 18.20
N LEU A 83 -9.48 10.54 18.42
CA LEU A 83 -9.74 11.21 19.69
C LEU A 83 -10.08 10.22 20.82
N PRO A 84 -10.96 9.22 20.62
CA PRO A 84 -11.14 8.16 21.62
C PRO A 84 -9.85 7.40 21.91
N PHE A 85 -9.03 7.11 20.89
CA PHE A 85 -7.74 6.45 21.11
C PHE A 85 -6.78 7.30 21.94
N LEU A 86 -6.68 8.59 21.67
CA LEU A 86 -5.89 9.52 22.49
C LEU A 86 -6.40 9.54 23.94
N PHE A 87 -7.72 9.63 24.14
CA PHE A 87 -8.31 9.62 25.48
C PHE A 87 -8.03 8.31 26.22
N LEU A 88 -8.17 7.16 25.55
CA LEU A 88 -7.81 5.84 26.10
C LEU A 88 -6.33 5.77 26.47
N GLN A 89 -5.44 6.33 25.64
CA GLN A 89 -4.01 6.34 25.90
C GLN A 89 -3.66 7.21 27.11
N PHE A 90 -4.20 8.43 27.21
CA PHE A 90 -4.00 9.28 28.38
C PHE A 90 -4.63 8.65 29.64
N GLY A 91 -5.80 8.03 29.52
CA GLY A 91 -6.44 7.29 30.61
C GLY A 91 -5.59 6.11 31.09
N ALA A 92 -4.98 5.36 30.18
CA ALA A 92 -4.06 4.28 30.52
C ALA A 92 -2.82 4.81 31.27
N GLN A 93 -2.24 5.94 30.83
CA GLN A 93 -1.11 6.56 31.52
C GLN A 93 -1.50 7.07 32.92
N ALA A 94 -2.68 7.66 33.07
CA ALA A 94 -3.19 8.09 34.37
C ALA A 94 -3.39 6.90 35.33
N LEU A 95 -3.93 5.78 34.84
CA LEU A 95 -4.09 4.54 35.61
C LEU A 95 -2.74 3.95 36.04
N LEU A 96 -1.71 4.03 35.18
CA LEU A 96 -0.34 3.62 35.54
C LEU A 96 0.20 4.46 36.70
N LEU A 97 0.04 5.78 36.64
CA LEU A 97 0.48 6.69 37.71
C LEU A 97 -0.28 6.47 39.02
N GLN A 98 -1.53 6.04 38.96
CA GLN A 98 -2.35 5.68 40.12
C GLN A 98 -2.06 4.25 40.66
N GLY A 99 -1.06 3.55 40.14
CA GLY A 99 -0.67 2.20 40.60
C GLY A 99 -1.53 1.06 40.05
N HIS A 100 -2.51 1.32 39.17
CA HIS A 100 -3.41 0.32 38.60
C HIS A 100 -2.81 -0.30 37.32
N THR A 101 -1.64 -0.92 37.46
CA THR A 101 -0.83 -1.40 36.32
C THR A 101 -1.54 -2.43 35.45
N ALA A 102 -2.25 -3.38 36.06
CA ALA A 102 -2.99 -4.42 35.34
C ALA A 102 -4.12 -3.82 34.48
N LEU A 103 -4.91 -2.90 35.03
CA LEU A 103 -6.00 -2.24 34.29
C LEU A 103 -5.48 -1.38 33.15
N ALA A 104 -4.39 -0.63 33.39
CA ALA A 104 -3.76 0.16 32.34
C ALA A 104 -3.22 -0.71 31.20
N GLY A 105 -2.63 -1.87 31.53
CA GLY A 105 -2.18 -2.85 30.54
C GLY A 105 -3.33 -3.39 29.69
N ILE A 106 -4.43 -3.80 30.32
CA ILE A 106 -5.63 -4.28 29.62
C ILE A 106 -6.20 -3.18 28.71
N LEU A 107 -6.32 -1.95 29.22
CA LEU A 107 -6.84 -0.81 28.46
C LEU A 107 -5.99 -0.53 27.21
N THR A 108 -4.67 -0.50 27.38
CA THR A 108 -3.71 -0.30 26.28
C THR A 108 -3.83 -1.43 25.25
N MET A 109 -3.95 -2.68 25.70
CA MET A 109 -4.11 -3.83 24.83
C MET A 109 -5.41 -3.75 24.02
N VAL A 110 -6.53 -3.42 24.66
CA VAL A 110 -7.84 -3.25 23.98
C VAL A 110 -7.77 -2.11 22.96
N ALA A 111 -7.14 -0.98 23.31
CA ALA A 111 -6.93 0.13 22.39
C ALA A 111 -6.10 -0.29 21.17
N GLY A 112 -5.01 -1.04 21.39
CA GLY A 112 -4.16 -1.58 20.33
C GLY A 112 -4.91 -2.51 19.38
N PHE A 113 -5.65 -3.49 19.90
CA PHE A 113 -6.48 -4.39 19.09
C PHE A 113 -7.57 -3.65 18.32
N THR A 114 -8.16 -2.61 18.92
CA THR A 114 -9.17 -1.77 18.27
C THR A 114 -8.59 -1.04 17.05
N ILE A 115 -7.43 -0.38 17.20
CA ILE A 115 -6.75 0.27 16.07
C ILE A 115 -6.40 -0.75 14.99
N PHE A 116 -5.85 -1.89 15.38
CA PHE A 116 -5.45 -2.94 14.46
C PHE A 116 -6.63 -3.51 13.66
N TYR A 117 -7.80 -3.68 14.29
CA TYR A 117 -9.05 -4.01 13.61
C TYR A 117 -9.46 -2.94 12.59
N PHE A 118 -9.44 -1.66 13.00
CA PHE A 118 -9.83 -0.55 12.13
C PHE A 118 -8.89 -0.33 10.94
N THR A 119 -7.60 -0.66 11.07
CA THR A 119 -6.67 -0.69 9.92
C THR A 119 -7.17 -1.62 8.82
N GLY A 120 -7.68 -2.80 9.18
CA GLY A 120 -8.28 -3.74 8.23
C GLY A 120 -9.52 -3.17 7.56
N VAL A 121 -10.44 -2.60 8.35
CA VAL A 121 -11.67 -1.96 7.84
C VAL A 121 -11.34 -0.83 6.87
N ALA A 122 -10.33 -0.02 7.19
CA ALA A 122 -9.89 1.09 6.34
C ALA A 122 -9.33 0.63 5.01
N ARG A 123 -8.48 -0.41 5.00
CA ARG A 123 -7.95 -1.00 3.76
C ARG A 123 -9.05 -1.47 2.82
N PHE A 124 -10.14 -2.02 3.37
CA PHE A 124 -11.29 -2.43 2.59
C PHE A 124 -12.08 -1.22 2.07
N ARG A 125 -12.44 -0.28 2.96
CA ARG A 125 -13.24 0.90 2.63
C ARG A 125 -12.55 1.83 1.63
N ALA A 126 -11.23 1.92 1.67
CA ALA A 126 -10.43 2.67 0.73
C ALA A 126 -10.52 2.14 -0.69
N LEU A 127 -10.35 0.83 -0.88
CA LEU A 127 -10.51 0.22 -2.19
C LEU A 127 -11.96 0.38 -2.69
N ARG A 128 -12.95 0.14 -1.82
CA ARG A 128 -14.37 0.37 -2.14
C ARG A 128 -14.64 1.83 -2.56
N TYR A 129 -14.04 2.81 -1.88
CA TYR A 129 -14.16 4.23 -2.23
C TYR A 129 -13.54 4.51 -3.60
N ARG A 130 -12.30 4.06 -3.84
CA ARG A 130 -11.60 4.22 -5.13
C ARG A 130 -12.41 3.64 -6.29
N LEU A 131 -12.95 2.41 -6.13
CA LEU A 131 -13.79 1.78 -7.15
C LEU A 131 -15.12 2.54 -7.35
N SER A 132 -15.76 3.00 -6.28
CA SER A 132 -17.02 3.77 -6.37
C SER A 132 -16.90 5.12 -7.09
N ARG A 133 -15.67 5.60 -7.26
CA ARG A 133 -15.32 6.85 -7.93
C ARG A 133 -14.61 6.65 -9.26
N THR A 134 -14.34 5.39 -9.63
CA THR A 134 -13.78 5.02 -10.93
C THR A 134 -14.92 4.65 -11.86
N TRP A 135 -15.00 5.32 -12.99
CA TRP A 135 -15.98 5.10 -14.05
C TRP A 135 -15.28 4.66 -15.33
N TRP A 136 -15.92 3.77 -16.07
CA TRP A 136 -15.51 3.26 -17.38
C TRP A 136 -16.78 3.01 -18.19
N HIS A 137 -16.90 3.59 -19.40
CA HIS A 137 -18.15 3.55 -20.19
C HIS A 137 -19.42 4.00 -19.44
N GLY A 138 -19.30 4.96 -18.52
CA GLY A 138 -20.43 5.37 -17.70
C GLY A 138 -20.84 4.34 -16.63
N ILE A 139 -20.07 3.27 -16.44
CA ILE A 139 -20.29 2.23 -15.43
C ILE A 139 -19.26 2.38 -14.31
N ARG A 140 -19.72 2.30 -13.06
CA ARG A 140 -18.83 2.45 -11.90
C ARG A 140 -18.50 1.13 -11.20
N GLY A 141 -17.37 1.11 -10.52
CA GLY A 141 -17.01 0.09 -9.54
C GLY A 141 -17.80 0.20 -8.23
N GLY A 142 -17.79 -0.85 -7.42
CA GLY A 142 -18.52 -0.86 -6.15
C GLY A 142 -18.30 -2.10 -5.29
N SER A 143 -19.05 -2.15 -4.18
CA SER A 143 -19.16 -3.29 -3.28
C SER A 143 -20.39 -3.08 -2.40
N ASP A 144 -21.18 -4.13 -2.18
CA ASP A 144 -22.31 -4.12 -1.23
C ASP A 144 -21.87 -4.33 0.23
N ASP A 145 -20.66 -4.84 0.45
CA ASP A 145 -20.12 -5.06 1.78
C ASP A 145 -19.64 -3.75 2.42
N ARG A 146 -19.94 -3.57 3.73
CA ARG A 146 -19.51 -2.42 4.52
C ARG A 146 -18.05 -2.54 4.98
N GLY A 147 -17.46 -3.73 4.99
CA GLY A 147 -16.05 -3.98 5.33
C GLY A 147 -15.75 -4.28 6.80
N PHE A 148 -16.73 -4.20 7.71
CA PHE A 148 -16.53 -4.53 9.14
C PHE A 148 -16.14 -6.00 9.35
N GLY A 149 -16.72 -6.92 8.57
CA GLY A 149 -16.34 -8.33 8.58
C GLY A 149 -14.91 -8.56 8.10
N TYR A 150 -14.43 -7.73 7.16
CA TYR A 150 -13.04 -7.78 6.69
C TYR A 150 -12.04 -7.34 7.78
N GLY A 151 -12.39 -6.34 8.61
CA GLY A 151 -11.54 -5.92 9.73
C GLY A 151 -11.20 -7.03 10.71
N LEU A 152 -12.20 -7.86 11.07
CA LEU A 152 -11.99 -9.00 11.99
C LEU A 152 -11.08 -10.05 11.34
N GLN A 153 -11.30 -10.30 10.06
CA GLN A 153 -10.50 -11.26 9.29
C GLN A 153 -9.06 -10.80 9.11
N TYR A 154 -8.87 -9.50 8.85
CA TYR A 154 -7.56 -8.86 8.81
C TYR A 154 -6.81 -9.07 10.13
N MET A 155 -7.47 -8.77 11.25
CA MET A 155 -6.88 -8.91 12.57
C MET A 155 -6.43 -10.34 12.85
N TRP A 156 -7.34 -11.34 12.83
CA TRP A 156 -6.97 -12.69 13.25
C TRP A 156 -6.00 -13.37 12.27
N ARG A 157 -6.14 -13.17 10.95
CA ARG A 157 -5.24 -13.79 9.96
C ARG A 157 -3.83 -13.23 10.09
N THR A 158 -3.72 -11.94 10.37
CA THR A 158 -2.42 -11.31 10.60
C THR A 158 -1.80 -11.79 11.91
N LEU A 159 -2.57 -11.94 13.00
CA LEU A 159 -2.04 -12.54 14.24
C LEU A 159 -1.54 -13.97 14.01
N VAL A 160 -2.35 -14.81 13.37
CA VAL A 160 -1.97 -16.20 13.03
C VAL A 160 -0.76 -16.24 12.10
N ALA A 161 -0.60 -15.24 11.22
CA ALA A 161 0.58 -15.13 10.37
C ALA A 161 1.88 -14.91 11.15
N TYR A 162 1.83 -14.13 12.23
CA TYR A 162 3.00 -13.82 13.06
C TYR A 162 3.37 -14.93 14.04
N LEU A 163 2.41 -15.76 14.49
CA LEU A 163 2.66 -16.84 15.46
C LEU A 163 3.80 -17.81 15.07
N PRO A 164 3.87 -18.36 13.84
CA PRO A 164 4.98 -19.23 13.43
C PRO A 164 6.18 -18.41 12.95
N PHE A 165 6.65 -17.46 13.77
CA PHE A 165 7.75 -16.54 13.43
C PHE A 165 7.57 -15.85 12.07
N GLY A 166 6.34 -15.48 11.72
CA GLY A 166 6.03 -14.82 10.44
C GLY A 166 5.89 -15.75 9.22
N LEU A 167 6.05 -17.07 9.34
CA LEU A 167 6.04 -18.00 8.20
C LEU A 167 4.73 -17.94 7.39
N LEU A 168 3.62 -17.63 8.05
CA LEU A 168 2.29 -17.58 7.45
C LEU A 168 1.91 -16.18 6.92
N ILE A 169 2.85 -15.22 6.87
CA ILE A 169 2.61 -13.89 6.29
C ILE A 169 2.14 -13.97 4.83
N PRO A 170 2.76 -14.74 3.91
CA PRO A 170 2.28 -14.85 2.53
C PRO A 170 0.85 -15.42 2.44
N TRP A 171 0.50 -16.34 3.33
CA TRP A 171 -0.85 -16.88 3.41
C TRP A 171 -1.85 -15.82 3.86
N SER A 172 -1.54 -15.05 4.90
CA SER A 172 -2.41 -13.95 5.35
C SER A 172 -2.57 -12.91 4.25
N MET A 173 -1.48 -12.44 3.64
CA MET A 173 -1.52 -11.44 2.56
C MET A 173 -2.37 -11.90 1.37
N MET A 174 -2.14 -13.12 0.86
CA MET A 174 -2.89 -13.63 -0.29
C MET A 174 -4.36 -13.89 0.04
N THR A 175 -4.66 -14.45 1.21
CA THR A 175 -6.06 -14.70 1.61
C THR A 175 -6.82 -13.40 1.84
N LEU A 176 -6.17 -12.37 2.39
CA LEU A 176 -6.76 -11.04 2.55
C LEU A 176 -6.96 -10.35 1.20
N TRP A 177 -6.02 -10.47 0.26
CA TRP A 177 -6.19 -10.00 -1.12
C TRP A 177 -7.43 -10.63 -1.77
N ASN A 178 -7.49 -11.97 -1.80
CA ASN A 178 -8.60 -12.69 -2.42
C ASN A 178 -9.94 -12.26 -1.82
N ARG A 179 -10.03 -12.18 -0.49
CA ARG A 179 -11.29 -11.78 0.18
C ARG A 179 -11.66 -10.33 -0.08
N ARG A 180 -10.67 -9.43 -0.15
CA ARG A 180 -10.91 -8.03 -0.46
C ARG A 180 -11.45 -7.88 -1.88
N MET A 181 -10.82 -8.52 -2.86
CA MET A 181 -11.24 -8.47 -4.27
C MET A 181 -12.57 -9.18 -4.50
N ASN A 182 -12.81 -10.37 -3.92
CA ASN A 182 -14.06 -11.13 -4.07
C ASN A 182 -15.32 -10.43 -3.52
N ARG A 183 -15.17 -9.30 -2.84
CA ARG A 183 -16.28 -8.47 -2.35
C ARG A 183 -16.47 -7.21 -3.18
N MET A 184 -15.58 -6.95 -4.13
CA MET A 184 -15.69 -5.83 -5.07
C MET A 184 -16.40 -6.28 -6.34
N SER A 185 -17.00 -5.32 -7.03
CA SER A 185 -17.60 -5.51 -8.36
C SER A 185 -17.32 -4.30 -9.23
N PHE A 186 -17.47 -4.49 -10.53
CA PHE A 186 -17.53 -3.40 -11.51
C PHE A 186 -18.81 -3.55 -12.33
N GLY A 187 -19.70 -2.56 -12.24
CA GLY A 187 -21.06 -2.72 -12.77
C GLY A 187 -21.81 -3.86 -12.07
N SER A 188 -22.33 -4.79 -12.87
CA SER A 188 -22.96 -6.04 -12.44
C SER A 188 -21.97 -7.18 -12.21
N GLU A 189 -20.73 -7.09 -12.70
CA GLU A 189 -19.78 -8.19 -12.68
C GLU A 189 -18.92 -8.17 -11.39
N PRO A 190 -18.88 -9.27 -10.62
CA PRO A 190 -18.02 -9.37 -9.45
C PRO A 190 -16.57 -9.66 -9.84
N PHE A 191 -15.63 -9.14 -9.06
CA PHE A 191 -14.25 -9.60 -9.13
C PHE A 191 -14.12 -10.98 -8.50
N VAL A 192 -13.35 -11.86 -9.12
CA VAL A 192 -13.04 -13.20 -8.61
C VAL A 192 -11.54 -13.39 -8.56
N ALA A 193 -11.01 -13.66 -7.36
CA ALA A 193 -9.60 -13.75 -7.04
C ALA A 193 -9.30 -15.09 -6.36
N HIS A 194 -8.39 -15.85 -6.97
CA HIS A 194 -8.00 -17.20 -6.52
C HIS A 194 -6.48 -17.37 -6.40
N GLY A 195 -5.76 -16.29 -6.06
CA GLY A 195 -4.30 -16.34 -5.91
C GLY A 195 -3.86 -17.27 -4.79
N ARG A 196 -2.68 -17.90 -4.96
CA ARG A 196 -2.14 -18.90 -4.03
C ARG A 196 -0.90 -18.39 -3.32
N ALA A 197 -0.75 -18.70 -2.03
CA ALA A 197 0.42 -18.28 -1.27
C ALA A 197 1.66 -19.16 -1.50
N ARG A 198 1.49 -20.39 -2.00
CA ARG A 198 2.56 -21.39 -2.17
C ARG A 198 3.70 -20.91 -3.09
N PRO A 199 3.43 -20.28 -4.26
CA PRO A 199 4.49 -19.76 -5.13
C PRO A 199 5.33 -18.66 -4.46
N LEU A 200 4.74 -17.88 -3.55
CA LEU A 200 5.39 -16.77 -2.86
C LEU A 200 6.36 -17.21 -1.78
N MET A 201 6.18 -18.42 -1.24
CA MET A 201 6.92 -18.90 -0.08
C MET A 201 8.44 -18.91 -0.31
N LYS A 202 8.90 -19.31 -1.50
CA LYS A 202 10.34 -19.36 -1.80
C LYS A 202 11.02 -17.99 -1.69
N ARG A 203 10.37 -16.93 -2.21
CA ARG A 203 10.90 -15.56 -2.12
C ARG A 203 10.75 -15.00 -0.71
N PHE A 204 9.66 -15.35 -0.02
CA PHE A 204 9.45 -14.94 1.36
C PHE A 204 10.52 -15.52 2.31
N LEU A 205 10.97 -16.75 2.09
CA LEU A 205 12.02 -17.37 2.91
C LEU A 205 13.33 -16.56 2.91
N LEU A 206 13.59 -15.72 1.91
CA LEU A 206 14.74 -14.81 1.92
C LEU A 206 14.69 -13.79 3.07
N PHE A 207 13.51 -13.44 3.58
CA PHE A 207 13.41 -12.58 4.77
C PHE A 207 13.96 -13.25 6.04
N TYR A 208 14.09 -14.57 6.09
CA TYR A 208 14.78 -15.26 7.19
C TYR A 208 16.30 -15.05 7.16
N LEU A 209 16.85 -14.40 6.13
CA LEU A 209 18.19 -13.85 6.19
C LEU A 209 18.26 -12.62 7.11
N ALA A 210 17.14 -11.93 7.38
CA ALA A 210 17.15 -10.70 8.17
C ALA A 210 17.78 -10.86 9.56
N PRO A 211 17.44 -11.89 10.39
CA PRO A 211 18.13 -12.10 11.65
C PRO A 211 19.64 -12.30 11.49
N ILE A 212 20.08 -13.02 10.44
CA ILE A 212 21.50 -13.21 10.14
C ILE A 212 22.14 -11.87 9.79
N LEU A 213 21.50 -11.07 8.93
CA LEU A 213 21.97 -9.73 8.56
C LEU A 213 22.03 -8.80 9.78
N PHE A 214 21.08 -8.88 10.70
CA PHE A 214 21.11 -8.11 11.95
C PHE A 214 22.22 -8.57 12.90
N VAL A 215 22.50 -9.87 12.98
CA VAL A 215 23.65 -10.39 13.74
C VAL A 215 24.96 -9.93 13.10
N LEU A 216 25.09 -10.00 11.78
CA LEU A 216 26.25 -9.49 11.06
C LEU A 216 26.42 -7.99 11.27
N LEU A 217 25.32 -7.23 11.27
CA LEU A 217 25.32 -5.81 11.61
C LEU A 217 25.77 -5.57 13.06
N ALA A 218 25.28 -6.35 14.02
CA ALA A 218 25.66 -6.27 15.43
C ALA A 218 27.13 -6.64 15.67
N VAL A 219 27.66 -7.60 14.92
CA VAL A 219 29.08 -7.96 14.96
C VAL A 219 29.93 -6.87 14.33
N ALA A 220 29.50 -6.32 13.20
CA ALA A 220 30.16 -5.20 12.54
C ALA A 220 30.17 -3.92 13.39
N THR A 221 29.08 -3.62 14.09
CA THR A 221 29.02 -2.47 15.01
C THR A 221 29.95 -2.66 16.19
N ALA A 222 29.96 -3.84 16.81
CA ALA A 222 30.89 -4.13 17.91
C ALA A 222 32.36 -4.14 17.44
N GLY A 223 32.65 -4.60 16.23
CA GLY A 223 33.99 -4.56 15.63
C GLY A 223 34.46 -3.14 15.27
N THR A 224 33.54 -2.23 14.96
CA THR A 224 33.85 -0.83 14.64
C THR A 224 33.92 0.05 15.90
N PHE A 225 32.93 0.00 16.78
CA PHE A 225 32.88 0.86 17.98
C PHE A 225 33.56 0.26 19.22
N GLY A 226 33.89 -1.03 19.17
CA GLY A 226 34.26 -1.78 20.36
C GLY A 226 33.03 -2.18 21.16
N GLY A 227 33.07 -3.33 21.82
CA GLY A 227 31.94 -3.84 22.56
C GLY A 227 32.17 -5.22 23.14
N TYR A 228 31.24 -5.65 23.99
CA TYR A 228 31.25 -6.98 24.57
C TYR A 228 30.37 -7.91 23.73
N LEU A 229 30.99 -8.89 23.07
CA LEU A 229 30.30 -9.88 22.23
C LEU A 229 30.61 -11.28 22.75
N GLY A 230 29.58 -12.00 23.19
CA GLY A 230 29.69 -13.42 23.51
C GLY A 230 30.76 -13.77 24.56
N GLY A 231 31.05 -12.87 25.50
CA GLY A 231 32.09 -13.08 26.52
C GLY A 231 33.44 -12.42 26.23
N VAL A 232 33.63 -11.85 25.04
CA VAL A 232 34.90 -11.28 24.58
C VAL A 232 34.77 -9.77 24.41
N TRP A 233 35.73 -9.02 24.95
CA TRP A 233 35.90 -7.60 24.68
C TRP A 233 36.56 -7.42 23.32
N VAL A 234 35.80 -6.92 22.36
CA VAL A 234 36.31 -6.54 21.05
C VAL A 234 36.74 -5.08 21.14
N THR A 235 38.03 -4.82 20.98
CA THR A 235 38.56 -3.46 20.86
C THR A 235 38.84 -3.17 19.39
N SER A 236 38.45 -1.98 18.96
CA SER A 236 38.70 -1.52 17.60
C SER A 236 39.87 -0.55 17.62
N ASN A 237 40.84 -0.72 16.73
CA ASN A 237 41.98 0.20 16.54
C ASN A 237 41.80 1.10 15.32
N PHE A 238 40.67 1.02 14.61
CA PHE A 238 40.44 1.85 13.43
C PHE A 238 40.38 3.34 13.80
N PRO A 239 40.83 4.26 12.93
CA PRO A 239 40.54 5.68 13.04
C PRO A 239 39.03 5.94 13.23
N PRO A 240 38.62 6.91 14.07
CA PRO A 240 37.20 7.19 14.33
C PRO A 240 36.35 7.37 13.07
N ILE A 241 36.89 8.06 12.06
CA ILE A 241 36.17 8.35 10.82
C ILE A 241 35.88 7.08 10.00
N LEU A 242 36.81 6.11 9.97
CA LEU A 242 36.61 4.86 9.24
C LEU A 242 35.59 3.95 9.93
N ARG A 243 35.47 4.02 11.27
CA ARG A 243 34.43 3.28 12.02
C ARG A 243 33.03 3.76 11.66
N ILE A 244 32.85 5.08 11.61
CA ILE A 244 31.58 5.70 11.25
C ILE A 244 31.21 5.35 9.81
N ILE A 245 32.15 5.45 8.88
CA ILE A 245 31.92 5.07 7.47
C ILE A 245 31.54 3.60 7.36
N ALA A 246 32.29 2.69 7.99
CA ALA A 246 32.00 1.26 7.96
C ALA A 246 30.62 0.94 8.56
N PHE A 247 30.28 1.55 9.69
CA PHE A 247 28.96 1.40 10.30
C PHE A 247 27.83 1.85 9.38
N LEU A 248 27.95 3.03 8.77
CA LEU A 248 26.96 3.56 7.86
C LEU A 248 26.82 2.67 6.62
N VAL A 249 27.93 2.26 6.01
CA VAL A 249 27.93 1.38 4.83
C VAL A 249 27.25 0.04 5.13
N ILE A 250 27.56 -0.58 6.26
CA ILE A 250 26.98 -1.89 6.62
C ILE A 250 25.50 -1.74 6.98
N SER A 251 25.13 -0.72 7.76
CA SER A 251 23.74 -0.45 8.10
C SER A 251 22.89 -0.21 6.84
N VAL A 252 23.35 0.70 5.98
CA VAL A 252 22.69 1.01 4.71
C VAL A 252 22.64 -0.24 3.83
N GLY A 253 23.73 -1.00 3.72
CA GLY A 253 23.78 -2.24 2.95
C GLY A 253 22.76 -3.29 3.41
N VAL A 254 22.59 -3.46 4.72
CA VAL A 254 21.57 -4.37 5.28
C VAL A 254 20.16 -3.90 4.94
N TYR A 255 19.84 -2.63 5.14
CA TYR A 255 18.50 -2.10 4.81
C TYR A 255 18.22 -2.12 3.30
N VAL A 256 19.22 -1.82 2.46
CA VAL A 256 19.11 -1.94 1.01
C VAL A 256 18.84 -3.39 0.63
N LEU A 257 19.59 -4.36 1.15
CA LEU A 257 19.38 -5.78 0.85
C LEU A 257 17.98 -6.25 1.26
N LEU A 258 17.50 -5.86 2.45
CA LEU A 258 16.13 -6.15 2.88
C LEU A 258 15.08 -5.49 1.98
N GLY A 259 15.33 -4.27 1.54
CA GLY A 259 14.49 -3.56 0.57
C GLY A 259 14.41 -4.28 -0.78
N LEU A 260 15.54 -4.77 -1.29
CA LEU A 260 15.60 -5.54 -2.54
C LEU A 260 14.84 -6.88 -2.42
N ILE A 261 15.00 -7.58 -1.30
CA ILE A 261 14.24 -8.82 -1.00
C ILE A 261 12.74 -8.50 -0.97
N ALA A 262 12.34 -7.40 -0.30
CA ALA A 262 10.95 -6.98 -0.23
C ALA A 262 10.38 -6.66 -1.61
N LEU A 263 11.12 -5.93 -2.43
CA LEU A 263 10.73 -5.58 -3.79
C LEU A 263 10.51 -6.84 -4.65
N ALA A 264 11.44 -7.79 -4.60
CA ALA A 264 11.33 -9.07 -5.31
C ALA A 264 10.13 -9.91 -4.84
N TYR A 265 9.82 -9.86 -3.54
CA TYR A 265 8.63 -10.49 -2.96
C TYR A 265 7.34 -9.79 -3.42
N TYR A 266 7.26 -8.46 -3.35
CA TYR A 266 6.09 -7.68 -3.78
C TYR A 266 5.79 -7.83 -5.27
N ALA A 267 6.83 -7.87 -6.11
CA ALA A 267 6.69 -8.17 -7.53
C ALA A 267 6.04 -9.55 -7.77
N ALA A 268 6.46 -10.57 -7.00
CA ALA A 268 5.87 -11.91 -7.07
C ALA A 268 4.43 -11.93 -6.57
N PHE A 269 4.18 -11.24 -5.46
CA PHE A 269 2.89 -11.15 -4.83
C PHE A 269 1.87 -10.52 -5.78
N LEU A 270 2.20 -9.37 -6.39
CA LEU A 270 1.30 -8.68 -7.31
C LEU A 270 1.06 -9.49 -8.58
N ARG A 271 2.09 -10.12 -9.14
CA ARG A 271 1.93 -11.02 -10.28
C ARG A 271 0.94 -12.16 -9.98
N GLU A 272 1.20 -12.93 -8.92
CA GLU A 272 0.32 -14.04 -8.53
C GLU A 272 -1.10 -13.56 -8.16
N ALA A 273 -1.22 -12.39 -7.54
CA ALA A 273 -2.49 -11.83 -7.09
C ALA A 273 -3.35 -11.32 -8.25
N ILE A 274 -2.74 -10.73 -9.28
CA ILE A 274 -3.41 -10.16 -10.46
C ILE A 274 -3.63 -11.21 -11.55
N ASP A 275 -2.66 -12.11 -11.80
CA ASP A 275 -2.79 -13.18 -12.81
C ASP A 275 -3.93 -14.17 -12.50
N ASN A 276 -4.35 -14.23 -11.22
CA ASN A 276 -5.47 -15.03 -10.74
C ASN A 276 -6.71 -14.16 -10.40
N LEU A 277 -6.77 -12.94 -10.94
CA LEU A 277 -7.92 -12.05 -10.84
C LEU A 277 -8.71 -12.06 -12.15
N THR A 278 -10.02 -12.23 -12.03
CA THR A 278 -10.95 -12.13 -13.15
C THR A 278 -12.08 -11.16 -12.82
N LEU A 279 -12.68 -10.58 -13.85
CA LEU A 279 -13.87 -9.74 -13.78
C LEU A 279 -14.80 -10.17 -14.91
N GLY A 280 -15.88 -10.88 -14.57
CA GLY A 280 -16.71 -11.55 -15.57
C GLY A 280 -15.88 -12.48 -16.45
N GLY A 281 -15.86 -12.22 -17.76
CA GLY A 281 -15.07 -12.95 -18.76
C GLY A 281 -13.62 -12.48 -18.95
N LEU A 282 -13.21 -11.36 -18.34
CA LEU A 282 -11.83 -10.89 -18.42
C LEU A 282 -10.95 -11.56 -17.38
N LYS A 283 -9.76 -11.96 -17.81
CA LYS A 283 -8.65 -12.33 -16.96
C LYS A 283 -7.59 -11.24 -16.98
N PHE A 284 -7.19 -10.75 -15.81
CA PHE A 284 -6.09 -9.81 -15.69
C PHE A 284 -4.75 -10.53 -15.67
N SER A 285 -3.71 -9.84 -16.12
CA SER A 285 -2.32 -10.26 -16.01
C SER A 285 -1.45 -9.10 -15.53
N PHE A 286 -0.33 -9.42 -14.89
CA PHE A 286 0.66 -8.42 -14.49
C PHE A 286 2.09 -8.86 -14.84
N GLU A 287 2.64 -8.23 -15.88
CA GLU A 287 3.86 -8.70 -16.55
C GLU A 287 5.16 -8.10 -15.98
N ALA A 288 5.08 -7.21 -14.99
CA ALA A 288 6.27 -6.55 -14.43
C ALA A 288 7.27 -7.55 -13.85
N SER A 289 8.50 -7.54 -14.37
CA SER A 289 9.61 -8.35 -13.89
C SER A 289 10.23 -7.79 -12.61
N THR A 290 11.02 -8.59 -11.89
CA THR A 290 11.77 -8.09 -10.74
C THR A 290 12.74 -6.97 -11.14
N ASP A 291 13.27 -7.02 -12.37
CA ASP A 291 14.17 -5.99 -12.90
C ASP A 291 13.43 -4.69 -13.17
N ASP A 292 12.18 -4.74 -13.63
CA ASP A 292 11.34 -3.54 -13.83
C ASP A 292 11.04 -2.85 -12.51
N TRP A 293 10.75 -3.62 -11.46
CA TRP A 293 10.56 -3.10 -10.11
C TRP A 293 11.86 -2.48 -9.57
N LEU A 294 13.00 -3.12 -9.79
CA LEU A 294 14.31 -2.59 -9.39
C LEU A 294 14.64 -1.29 -10.11
N ALA A 295 14.40 -1.24 -11.42
CA ALA A 295 14.57 -0.02 -12.22
C ALA A 295 13.67 1.11 -11.71
N LEU A 296 12.40 0.82 -11.40
CA LEU A 296 11.50 1.79 -10.79
C LEU A 296 12.07 2.32 -9.47
N PHE A 297 12.46 1.42 -8.57
CA PHE A 297 12.99 1.77 -7.24
C PHE A 297 14.27 2.61 -7.31
N PHE A 298 15.27 2.19 -8.09
CA PHE A 298 16.53 2.93 -8.18
C PHE A 298 16.36 4.31 -8.82
N VAL A 299 15.50 4.43 -9.83
CA VAL A 299 15.21 5.74 -10.43
C VAL A 299 14.43 6.62 -9.46
N ASP A 300 13.50 6.06 -8.68
CA ASP A 300 12.77 6.81 -7.65
C ASP A 300 13.71 7.31 -6.55
N VAL A 301 14.63 6.47 -6.08
CA VAL A 301 15.67 6.86 -5.12
C VAL A 301 16.57 7.95 -5.71
N ALA A 302 17.06 7.77 -6.94
CA ALA A 302 17.90 8.77 -7.61
C ALA A 302 17.16 10.10 -7.81
N LEU A 303 15.87 10.04 -8.14
CA LEU A 303 15.02 11.22 -8.31
C LEU A 303 14.84 11.95 -6.99
N VAL A 304 14.47 11.26 -5.91
CA VAL A 304 14.24 11.85 -4.59
C VAL A 304 15.53 12.40 -4.00
N VAL A 305 16.61 11.61 -4.00
CA VAL A 305 17.91 12.03 -3.44
C VAL A 305 18.53 13.15 -4.29
N GLY A 306 18.54 13.00 -5.62
CA GLY A 306 19.13 13.98 -6.54
C GLY A 306 18.42 15.32 -6.57
N THR A 307 17.15 15.39 -6.15
CA THR A 307 16.37 16.63 -6.05
C THR A 307 16.12 17.07 -4.60
N LEU A 308 16.81 16.48 -3.63
CA LEU A 308 16.67 16.78 -2.20
C LEU A 308 15.21 16.68 -1.71
N GLY A 309 14.47 15.69 -2.19
CA GLY A 309 13.10 15.39 -1.78
C GLY A 309 12.01 15.96 -2.70
N ILE A 310 12.29 16.98 -3.51
CA ILE A 310 11.28 17.64 -4.37
C ILE A 310 10.69 16.64 -5.38
N GLY A 311 11.52 15.72 -5.88
CA GLY A 311 11.13 14.67 -6.82
C GLY A 311 10.11 13.67 -6.29
N ALA A 312 9.86 13.65 -4.97
CA ALA A 312 8.84 12.81 -4.36
C ALA A 312 7.43 13.07 -4.94
N ILE A 313 7.15 14.29 -5.40
CA ILE A 313 5.87 14.66 -6.01
C ILE A 313 5.57 13.93 -7.32
N PHE A 314 6.59 13.33 -7.96
CA PHE A 314 6.45 12.56 -9.20
C PHE A 314 6.29 11.05 -8.95
N LEU A 315 6.46 10.57 -7.72
CA LEU A 315 6.39 9.13 -7.41
C LEU A 315 4.99 8.57 -7.68
N GLU A 316 3.93 9.30 -7.32
CA GLU A 316 2.56 8.85 -7.57
C GLU A 316 2.29 8.64 -9.07
N TYR A 317 2.76 9.56 -9.92
CA TYR A 317 2.67 9.43 -11.38
C TYR A 317 3.51 8.26 -11.90
N ARG A 318 4.74 8.08 -11.40
CA ARG A 318 5.65 7.02 -11.84
C ARG A 318 5.12 5.64 -11.46
N HIS A 319 4.64 5.47 -10.23
CA HIS A 319 4.04 4.23 -9.72
C HIS A 319 2.76 3.91 -10.47
N TRP A 320 1.90 4.90 -10.71
CA TRP A 320 0.69 4.71 -11.51
C TRP A 320 1.02 4.26 -12.93
N LYS A 321 1.88 5.02 -13.62
CA LYS A 321 2.33 4.70 -14.98
C LYS A 321 2.90 3.29 -15.03
N PHE A 322 3.82 2.95 -14.13
CA PHE A 322 4.41 1.62 -14.04
C PHE A 322 3.35 0.54 -13.88
N PHE A 323 2.35 0.75 -13.03
CA PHE A 323 1.32 -0.25 -12.82
C PHE A 323 0.46 -0.44 -14.08
N ILE A 324 -0.05 0.64 -14.68
CA ILE A 324 -0.88 0.57 -15.88
C ILE A 324 -0.13 -0.05 -17.06
N THR A 325 1.14 0.30 -17.27
CA THR A 325 1.92 -0.21 -18.41
C THR A 325 2.27 -1.69 -18.32
N HIS A 326 2.16 -2.28 -17.12
CA HIS A 326 2.42 -3.71 -16.91
C HIS A 326 1.15 -4.50 -16.60
N MET A 327 -0.03 -3.86 -16.62
CA MET A 327 -1.29 -4.57 -16.54
C MET A 327 -1.74 -4.99 -17.94
N GLY A 328 -2.22 -6.22 -18.04
CA GLY A 328 -2.96 -6.73 -19.20
C GLY A 328 -4.33 -7.24 -18.77
N ALA A 329 -5.24 -7.31 -19.74
CA ALA A 329 -6.52 -7.97 -19.62
C ALA A 329 -6.81 -8.70 -20.93
N ALA A 330 -7.18 -9.97 -20.83
CA ALA A 330 -7.53 -10.79 -21.98
C ALA A 330 -8.85 -11.52 -21.72
N GLY A 331 -9.63 -11.70 -22.77
CA GLY A 331 -10.92 -12.39 -22.72
C GLY A 331 -12.01 -11.64 -23.47
N GLU A 332 -13.24 -12.10 -23.27
CA GLU A 332 -14.43 -11.50 -23.86
C GLU A 332 -15.20 -10.74 -22.76
N ILE A 333 -15.55 -9.48 -23.04
CA ILE A 333 -16.58 -8.76 -22.28
C ILE A 333 -17.74 -8.40 -23.20
N TYR A 334 -18.94 -8.66 -22.71
CA TYR A 334 -20.17 -8.18 -23.31
C TYR A 334 -20.46 -6.78 -22.75
N THR A 335 -19.87 -5.74 -23.34
CA THR A 335 -20.05 -4.35 -22.88
C THR A 335 -21.54 -3.95 -22.88
N ASP A 336 -22.31 -4.50 -23.82
CA ASP A 336 -23.77 -4.31 -23.94
C ASP A 336 -24.58 -4.93 -22.77
N GLN A 337 -24.00 -5.87 -22.02
CA GLN A 337 -24.64 -6.55 -20.89
C GLN A 337 -24.18 -6.01 -19.53
N LEU A 338 -23.12 -5.18 -19.50
CA LEU A 338 -22.66 -4.57 -18.26
C LEU A 338 -23.73 -3.56 -17.79
N MET A 339 -24.51 -3.97 -16.79
CA MET A 339 -25.50 -3.10 -16.18
C MET A 339 -24.82 -2.17 -15.17
N GLN A 340 -25.39 -0.97 -15.01
CA GLN A 340 -24.91 -0.02 -14.02
C GLN A 340 -24.91 -0.64 -12.62
N SER A 341 -23.86 -0.37 -11.84
CA SER A 341 -23.73 -0.91 -10.48
C SER A 341 -24.87 -0.40 -9.58
N GLN A 342 -25.67 -1.32 -9.03
CA GLN A 342 -26.73 -1.00 -8.06
C GLN A 342 -26.20 -0.80 -6.63
N THR A 343 -24.89 -0.95 -6.41
CA THR A 343 -24.28 -0.87 -5.09
C THR A 343 -24.42 0.53 -4.48
N ARG A 344 -24.69 0.60 -3.16
CA ARG A 344 -24.89 1.87 -2.45
C ARG A 344 -23.59 2.68 -2.39
N THR A 345 -23.62 3.93 -2.88
CA THR A 345 -22.51 4.87 -2.73
C THR A 345 -22.44 5.43 -1.32
N ASP A 346 -21.28 5.33 -0.69
CA ASP A 346 -21.00 6.07 0.53
C ASP A 346 -20.67 7.53 0.15
N ARG A 347 -21.22 8.49 0.91
CA ARG A 347 -20.97 9.93 0.73
C ARG A 347 -19.65 10.41 1.37
N HIS A 348 -18.91 9.50 2.02
CA HIS A 348 -17.73 9.82 2.82
C HIS A 348 -16.51 9.02 2.32
N GLY A 349 -15.39 9.72 2.11
CA GLY A 349 -14.17 9.15 1.51
C GLY A 349 -13.32 8.31 2.46
N GLU A 350 -12.19 7.83 1.95
CA GLU A 350 -11.29 6.86 2.58
C GLU A 350 -10.37 7.39 3.68
N GLY A 351 -10.71 8.50 4.34
CA GLY A 351 -9.76 9.28 5.13
C GLY A 351 -9.13 8.59 6.36
N LEU A 352 -9.42 7.30 6.61
CA LEU A 352 -8.65 6.49 7.55
C LEU A 352 -7.30 6.12 6.96
N LEU A 353 -7.24 5.77 5.68
CA LEU A 353 -5.95 5.52 5.03
C LEU A 353 -5.21 6.81 4.72
N ASP A 354 -5.88 7.93 4.39
CA ASP A 354 -5.15 9.18 4.16
C ASP A 354 -4.40 9.69 5.42
N ALA A 355 -4.73 9.20 6.62
CA ALA A 355 -3.93 9.42 7.83
C ALA A 355 -2.68 8.52 7.95
N PHE A 356 -2.63 7.42 7.19
CA PHE A 356 -1.61 6.37 7.22
C PHE A 356 -0.96 6.07 5.85
N ASP A 357 -1.34 6.76 4.78
CA ASP A 357 -0.98 6.40 3.40
C ASP A 357 0.44 6.83 3.06
N VAL A 358 1.28 5.82 2.81
CA VAL A 358 2.51 5.91 2.04
C VAL A 358 2.27 5.10 0.77
N GLY A 359 1.67 5.74 -0.24
CA GLY A 359 1.65 5.30 -1.63
C GLY A 359 0.61 4.24 -2.01
N ALA A 360 -0.36 4.68 -2.83
CA ALA A 360 -1.07 3.98 -3.92
C ALA A 360 -1.64 2.54 -3.76
N PHE A 361 -1.37 1.76 -2.70
CA PHE A 361 -1.84 0.37 -2.58
C PHE A 361 -2.40 -0.02 -1.21
#